data_AF-A0A074YRF3-F1
#
_entry.id   AF-A0A074YRF3-F1
#
_cell.length_a   1.000
_cell.length_b   1.000
_cell.length_c   1.000
_cell.angle_alpha   90.00
_cell.angle_beta   90.00
_cell.angle_gamma   90.00
#
_symmetry.space_group_name_H-M   'P 1'
#
loop_
_entity.id
_entity.type
_entity.pdbx_description
1 polymer ?
#
loop_
_entity_poly.entity_id
_entity_poly.type
_entity_poly.pdbx_seq_one_letter_code
_entity_poly.pdbx_strand_id
1 'polypeptide(L)'
;MPSKENSRERPSDDKQQNGDSEKGKDGDEKPKPVGLFSPELKHVRREIAWKWCLTTVTLMAAIMAVLSLYWAALFHVEQNLSSLVVYVVDFDGQGPNSVAGQEPLVGPIIQGLARTQVASGTPTLGWGPLFGADFDYDPIAVRQAVYDWDAWAAIIIMPNATSQLYSAIQNGNTSYDPMGACQLIYQSARDDQTWYDYMYPLIAKFQTEATSMVGQQWAQLILERATNDQNLLQNMVNVPQAVSPAIGFSEFDLRPFYPYTAVPATTIGLIYLIILSFFSFAFYLPIWFRFLNPEGHPPLKFVEFVAVRWGGTVLAYLFLSLAYSFVSLAFQINFSGGNPITSETQVTMVEYGNPDAYGKGTFPVYWMLNFVAMCALGLACENVAMVVGQPWTGLWLIFWVISNVATAFYNIDIEPAFFRWGYAWPLHNVVEASRQILFDLHSRIGLNFGVLFAWVAINTALFPFTCWFLLYKRRHNVHEYWA
;
A
#
# COMPACT_ATOMS: atom_id res chain seq x y z
N MET A 1 -2.11 53.43 81.18
CA MET A 1 -2.35 53.48 79.73
C MET A 1 -1.13 54.11 79.06
N PRO A 2 -0.53 53.50 78.03
CA PRO A 2 -0.39 52.06 77.85
C PRO A 2 1.01 51.67 77.33
N SER A 3 1.71 50.83 78.11
CA SER A 3 2.90 50.06 77.70
C SER A 3 3.03 48.88 78.67
N LYS A 4 2.76 47.65 78.22
CA LYS A 4 2.84 46.38 78.98
C LYS A 4 2.90 45.23 77.94
N GLU A 5 3.61 44.11 78.09
CA GLU A 5 4.36 43.53 79.21
C GLU A 5 5.24 42.36 78.69
N ASN A 6 6.44 42.24 79.28
CA ASN A 6 7.11 41.03 79.82
C ASN A 6 7.21 39.70 79.04
N SER A 7 8.27 38.88 79.18
CA SER A 7 9.67 38.98 79.63
C SER A 7 10.27 37.55 79.58
N ARG A 8 11.60 37.48 79.54
CA ARG A 8 12.51 36.32 79.59
C ARG A 8 12.16 35.23 80.63
N GLU A 9 12.58 33.98 80.35
CA GLU A 9 13.38 33.13 81.25
C GLU A 9 13.82 31.79 80.59
N ARG A 10 15.03 31.33 80.93
CA ARG A 10 15.45 29.90 81.00
C ARG A 10 15.60 29.60 82.50
N PRO A 11 15.38 28.36 82.98
CA PRO A 11 16.55 27.50 83.29
C PRO A 11 16.29 25.97 83.15
N SER A 12 17.26 25.21 83.63
CA SER A 12 17.68 23.82 83.41
C SER A 12 17.10 22.75 84.37
N ASP A 13 17.47 21.50 84.07
CA ASP A 13 17.77 20.37 84.98
C ASP A 13 16.71 19.28 85.27
N ASP A 14 17.01 18.10 84.70
CA ASP A 14 17.30 16.82 85.38
C ASP A 14 16.16 15.85 85.81
N LYS A 15 16.47 14.55 85.56
CA LYS A 15 15.96 13.30 86.18
C LYS A 15 14.67 12.59 85.70
N GLN A 16 14.90 11.62 84.81
CA GLN A 16 14.87 10.16 85.04
C GLN A 16 13.70 9.50 85.82
N GLN A 17 13.05 8.56 85.11
CA GLN A 17 12.76 7.14 85.47
C GLN A 17 11.35 6.68 85.89
N ASN A 18 11.04 5.48 85.36
CA ASN A 18 9.92 4.54 85.60
C ASN A 18 8.61 4.87 84.88
N GLY A 19 7.94 3.94 84.17
CA GLY A 19 8.09 2.50 84.10
C GLY A 19 6.69 1.89 83.92
N ASP A 20 6.54 1.07 82.87
CA ASP A 20 5.49 0.09 82.59
C ASP A 20 4.01 0.46 82.59
N SER A 21 3.43 0.36 81.39
CA SER A 21 2.15 -0.28 81.00
C SER A 21 1.70 0.40 79.69
N GLU A 22 1.34 -0.26 78.58
CA GLU A 22 0.80 -1.58 78.34
C GLU A 22 0.96 -1.88 76.83
N LYS A 23 1.03 -3.18 76.49
CA LYS A 23 1.10 -3.69 75.13
C LYS A 23 -0.15 -3.33 74.31
N GLY A 24 0.06 -2.66 73.18
CA GLY A 24 -0.86 -2.67 72.04
C GLY A 24 -0.04 -2.66 70.75
N LYS A 25 0.31 -3.84 70.25
CA LYS A 25 1.06 -3.99 68.99
C LYS A 25 0.16 -3.69 67.79
N ASP A 26 0.62 -2.71 67.03
CA ASP A 26 0.70 -2.66 65.57
C ASP A 26 -0.62 -2.69 64.80
N GLY A 27 -1.23 -1.51 64.68
CA GLY A 27 -1.89 -1.13 63.44
C GLY A 27 -0.83 -0.78 62.41
N ASP A 28 -0.93 -1.36 61.21
CA ASP A 28 -0.09 -1.06 60.04
C ASP A 28 -0.04 0.46 59.76
N GLU A 29 1.01 1.13 60.24
CA GLU A 29 1.35 2.47 59.76
C GLU A 29 1.85 2.35 58.31
N LYS A 30 1.07 2.90 57.36
CA LYS A 30 1.49 2.98 55.96
C LYS A 30 2.87 3.67 55.89
N PRO A 31 3.84 3.09 55.17
CA PRO A 31 5.20 3.63 55.12
C PRO A 31 5.19 5.09 54.63
N LYS A 32 5.90 5.96 55.34
CA LYS A 32 5.99 7.39 54.98
C LYS A 32 6.74 7.54 53.65
N PRO A 33 6.27 8.39 52.73
CA PRO A 33 6.97 8.61 51.47
C PRO A 33 8.36 9.22 51.73
N VAL A 34 9.40 8.57 51.23
CA VAL A 34 10.79 8.99 51.36
C VAL A 34 11.32 9.56 50.04
N GLY A 35 12.34 10.42 50.12
CA GLY A 35 13.00 10.98 48.93
C GLY A 35 13.69 9.90 48.08
N LEU A 36 13.82 10.16 46.78
CA LEU A 36 14.38 9.23 45.78
C LEU A 36 15.74 8.65 46.18
N PHE A 37 16.59 9.43 46.84
CA PHE A 37 17.95 9.05 47.25
C PHE A 37 18.04 8.42 48.64
N SER A 38 16.91 8.18 49.32
CA SER A 38 16.91 7.50 50.61
C SER A 38 17.62 6.14 50.52
N PRO A 39 18.36 5.72 51.57
CA PRO A 39 19.00 4.40 51.62
C PRO A 39 17.98 3.26 51.51
N GLU A 40 16.76 3.48 52.00
CA GLU A 40 15.63 2.54 51.97
C GLU A 40 15.21 2.16 50.54
N LEU A 41 15.35 3.08 49.58
CA LEU A 41 15.05 2.83 48.17
C LEU A 41 16.23 2.26 47.37
N LYS A 42 17.41 2.00 47.96
CA LYS A 42 18.60 1.58 47.21
C LYS A 42 18.37 0.28 46.41
N HIS A 43 17.67 -0.69 46.99
CA HIS A 43 17.32 -1.94 46.30
C HIS A 43 16.33 -1.68 45.16
N VAL A 44 15.27 -0.93 45.44
CA VAL A 44 14.21 -0.57 44.49
C VAL A 44 14.78 0.21 43.30
N ARG A 45 15.66 1.20 43.54
CA ARG A 45 16.34 1.95 42.48
C ARG A 45 17.13 1.05 41.53
N ARG A 46 17.87 0.09 42.08
CA ARG A 46 18.67 -0.85 41.27
C ARG A 46 17.76 -1.76 40.44
N GLU A 47 16.68 -2.24 41.04
CA GLU A 47 15.70 -3.07 40.35
C GLU A 47 14.98 -2.31 39.23
N ILE A 48 14.54 -1.07 39.49
CA ILE A 48 13.96 -0.18 38.48
C ILE A 48 14.95 0.08 37.35
N ALA A 49 16.20 0.44 37.67
CA ALA A 49 17.22 0.72 36.66
C ALA A 49 17.51 -0.51 35.78
N TRP A 50 17.58 -1.70 36.39
CA TRP A 50 17.77 -2.96 35.68
C TRP A 50 16.58 -3.30 34.77
N LYS A 51 15.35 -3.28 35.31
CA LYS A 51 14.12 -3.56 34.57
C LYS A 51 13.92 -2.54 33.43
N TRP A 52 14.14 -1.25 33.70
CA TRP A 52 14.07 -0.20 32.68
C TRP A 52 15.11 -0.40 31.57
N CYS A 53 16.35 -0.71 31.92
CA CYS A 53 17.41 -0.97 30.94
C CYS A 53 17.06 -2.19 30.08
N LEU A 54 16.69 -3.31 30.70
CA LEU A 54 16.29 -4.54 30.01
C LEU A 54 15.11 -4.30 29.06
N THR A 55 14.06 -3.63 29.52
CA THR A 55 12.91 -3.28 28.69
C THR A 55 13.31 -2.37 27.54
N THR A 56 14.12 -1.34 27.79
CA THR A 56 14.57 -0.39 26.75
C THR A 56 15.42 -1.08 25.68
N VAL A 57 16.39 -1.91 26.07
CA VAL A 57 17.22 -2.67 25.12
C VAL A 57 16.37 -3.65 24.31
N THR A 58 15.39 -4.31 24.95
CA THR A 58 14.47 -5.23 24.25
C THR A 58 13.62 -4.47 23.22
N LEU A 59 13.09 -3.30 23.58
CA LEU A 59 12.33 -2.45 22.66
C LEU A 59 13.21 -1.93 21.52
N MET A 60 14.45 -1.49 21.80
CA MET A 60 15.39 -1.07 20.76
C MET A 60 15.69 -2.20 19.78
N ALA A 61 15.96 -3.41 20.26
CA ALA A 61 16.19 -4.57 19.42
C ALA A 61 14.96 -4.92 18.57
N ALA A 62 13.76 -4.89 19.16
CA ALA A 62 12.51 -5.15 18.45
C ALA A 62 12.23 -4.09 17.38
N ILE A 63 12.44 -2.80 17.69
CA ILE A 63 12.29 -1.69 16.74
C ILE A 63 13.25 -1.87 15.57
N MET A 64 14.54 -2.12 15.83
CA MET A 64 15.49 -2.36 14.74
C MET A 64 15.08 -3.56 13.88
N ALA A 65 14.72 -4.70 14.49
CA ALA A 65 14.35 -5.89 13.75
C ALA A 65 13.09 -5.67 12.87
N VAL A 66 12.06 -5.03 13.41
CA VAL A 66 10.79 -4.85 12.71
C VAL A 66 10.85 -3.70 11.71
N LEU A 67 11.39 -2.54 12.10
CA LEU A 67 11.47 -1.39 11.20
C LEU A 67 12.41 -1.65 10.03
N SER A 68 13.47 -2.45 10.20
CA SER A 68 14.33 -2.83 9.08
C SER A 68 13.56 -3.44 7.91
N LEU A 69 12.41 -4.10 8.12
CA LEU A 69 11.56 -4.58 7.03
C LEU A 69 11.08 -3.45 6.13
N TYR A 70 10.64 -2.33 6.71
CA TYR A 70 10.10 -1.20 5.96
C TYR A 70 11.17 -0.51 5.09
N TRP A 71 12.38 -0.32 5.62
CA TRP A 71 13.49 0.24 4.84
C TRP A 71 14.04 -0.77 3.82
N ALA A 72 14.09 -2.05 4.17
CA ALA A 72 14.61 -3.09 3.28
C ALA A 72 13.73 -3.28 2.03
N ALA A 73 12.41 -3.04 2.13
CA ALA A 73 11.49 -3.06 0.99
C ALA A 73 11.97 -2.15 -0.17
N LEU A 74 12.52 -0.99 0.17
CA LEU A 74 12.98 -0.01 -0.81
C LEU A 74 14.42 -0.19 -1.28
N PHE A 75 15.19 -1.08 -0.65
CA PHE A 75 16.65 -1.13 -0.82
C PHE A 75 17.10 -1.59 -2.21
N HIS A 76 16.30 -2.40 -2.90
CA HIS A 76 16.62 -2.92 -4.25
C HIS A 76 15.75 -2.33 -5.37
N VAL A 77 14.98 -1.26 -5.08
CA VAL A 77 14.01 -0.71 -6.04
C VAL A 77 14.68 -0.33 -7.36
N GLU A 78 15.78 0.43 -7.30
CA GLU A 78 16.50 0.86 -8.51
C GLU A 78 16.98 -0.34 -9.33
N GLN A 79 17.59 -1.34 -8.69
CA GLN A 79 18.12 -2.53 -9.38
C GLN A 79 17.01 -3.39 -9.99
N ASN A 80 15.82 -3.38 -9.38
CA ASN A 80 14.69 -4.18 -9.81
C ASN A 80 13.76 -3.45 -10.78
N LEU A 81 14.01 -2.19 -11.15
CA LEU A 81 13.16 -1.44 -12.11
C LEU A 81 12.93 -2.19 -13.43
N SER A 82 13.85 -3.08 -13.81
CA SER A 82 13.73 -3.94 -14.99
C SER A 82 12.56 -4.94 -14.92
N SER A 83 11.98 -5.19 -13.74
CA SER A 83 10.76 -6.00 -13.58
C SER A 83 9.50 -5.26 -14.03
N LEU A 84 9.53 -3.92 -14.08
CA LEU A 84 8.44 -3.10 -14.61
C LEU A 84 8.52 -3.09 -16.13
N VAL A 85 7.89 -4.10 -16.74
CA VAL A 85 7.95 -4.32 -18.19
C VAL A 85 7.10 -3.29 -18.94
N VAL A 86 7.69 -2.62 -19.92
CA VAL A 86 7.02 -1.69 -20.83
C VAL A 86 7.16 -2.21 -22.26
N TYR A 87 6.04 -2.56 -22.88
CA TYR A 87 6.06 -3.02 -24.27
C TYR A 87 6.33 -1.85 -25.23
N VAL A 88 7.14 -2.08 -26.25
CA VAL A 88 7.39 -1.14 -27.34
C VAL A 88 7.02 -1.87 -28.63
N VAL A 89 5.79 -1.71 -29.07
CA VAL A 89 5.20 -2.50 -30.16
C VAL A 89 5.24 -1.73 -31.46
N ASP A 90 5.91 -2.30 -32.46
CA ASP A 90 6.05 -1.67 -33.77
C ASP A 90 5.06 -2.23 -34.78
N PHE A 91 4.11 -1.39 -35.21
CA PHE A 91 3.23 -1.68 -36.35
C PHE A 91 3.66 -0.94 -37.63
N ASP A 92 4.63 -0.02 -37.56
CA ASP A 92 4.96 0.96 -38.61
C ASP A 92 5.43 0.27 -39.89
N GLY A 93 4.65 0.43 -40.96
CA GLY A 93 4.98 -0.15 -42.26
C GLY A 93 4.99 -1.69 -42.29
N GLN A 94 4.41 -2.36 -41.30
CA GLN A 94 4.38 -3.82 -41.20
C GLN A 94 3.01 -4.41 -41.61
N GLY A 95 3.04 -5.68 -42.07
CA GLY A 95 1.82 -6.46 -42.36
C GLY A 95 0.92 -5.80 -43.43
N PRO A 96 -0.41 -5.78 -43.23
CA PRO A 96 -1.36 -5.22 -44.19
C PRO A 96 -1.24 -3.69 -44.36
N ASN A 97 -0.49 -3.03 -43.47
CA ASN A 97 -0.31 -1.58 -43.48
C ASN A 97 0.99 -1.13 -44.16
N SER A 98 1.73 -2.07 -44.76
CA SER A 98 2.93 -1.76 -45.54
C SER A 98 2.58 -0.96 -46.81
N VAL A 99 3.23 0.18 -46.99
CA VAL A 99 3.09 1.00 -48.20
C VAL A 99 4.25 0.70 -49.13
N ALA A 100 3.96 0.21 -50.34
CA ALA A 100 4.98 -0.15 -51.32
C ALA A 100 5.91 1.04 -51.64
N GLY A 101 7.22 0.86 -51.47
CA GLY A 101 8.23 1.87 -51.75
C GLY A 101 8.49 2.89 -50.63
N GLN A 102 7.87 2.74 -49.46
CA GLN A 102 8.18 3.52 -48.25
C GLN A 102 8.77 2.61 -47.17
N GLU A 103 10.06 2.77 -46.91
CA GLU A 103 10.72 2.05 -45.81
C GLU A 103 10.31 2.65 -44.45
N PRO A 104 9.98 1.82 -43.45
CA PRO A 104 9.62 2.28 -42.11
C PRO A 104 10.83 2.92 -41.43
N LEU A 105 10.62 4.07 -40.78
CA LEU A 105 11.64 4.86 -40.11
C LEU A 105 11.37 4.98 -38.62
N VAL A 106 10.14 5.35 -38.24
CA VAL A 106 9.75 5.62 -36.85
C VAL A 106 9.84 4.35 -36.02
N GLY A 107 9.23 3.26 -36.49
CA GLY A 107 9.24 1.94 -35.83
C GLY A 107 10.62 1.43 -35.44
N PRO A 108 11.51 1.22 -36.43
CA PRO A 108 12.85 0.69 -36.20
C PRO A 108 13.72 1.56 -35.28
N ILE A 109 13.61 2.90 -35.35
CA ILE A 109 14.39 3.80 -34.49
C ILE A 109 13.98 3.66 -33.03
N ILE A 110 12.67 3.68 -32.74
CA ILE A 110 12.16 3.61 -31.37
C ILE A 110 12.42 2.21 -30.78
N GLN A 111 12.26 1.14 -31.56
CA GLN A 111 12.67 -0.19 -31.12
C GLN A 111 14.18 -0.29 -30.88
N GLY A 112 14.99 0.35 -31.72
CA GLY A 112 16.44 0.41 -31.56
C GLY A 112 16.85 1.09 -30.26
N LEU A 113 16.16 2.17 -29.88
CA LEU A 113 16.35 2.84 -28.59
C LEU A 113 15.98 1.90 -27.43
N ALA A 114 14.84 1.21 -27.48
CA ALA A 114 14.43 0.24 -26.46
C ALA A 114 15.49 -0.85 -26.27
N ARG A 115 16.01 -1.43 -27.35
CA ARG A 115 17.09 -2.44 -27.30
C ARG A 115 18.37 -1.88 -26.68
N THR A 116 18.71 -0.63 -27.00
CA THR A 116 19.91 0.04 -26.47
C THR A 116 19.78 0.28 -24.96
N GLN A 117 18.60 0.67 -24.47
CA GLN A 117 18.35 0.87 -23.04
C GLN A 117 18.51 -0.45 -22.26
N VAL A 118 17.95 -1.56 -22.76
CA VAL A 118 18.14 -2.89 -22.14
C VAL A 118 19.61 -3.31 -22.14
N ALA A 119 20.34 -3.03 -23.22
CA ALA A 119 21.76 -3.40 -23.35
C ALA A 119 22.72 -2.48 -22.58
N SER A 120 22.26 -1.34 -22.04
CA SER A 120 23.09 -0.32 -21.39
C SER A 120 23.81 -0.80 -20.13
N GLY A 121 23.29 -1.84 -19.48
CA GLY A 121 23.82 -2.35 -18.20
C GLY A 121 23.53 -1.43 -17.00
N THR A 122 22.82 -0.31 -17.21
CA THR A 122 22.31 0.56 -16.14
C THR A 122 20.90 0.15 -15.74
N PRO A 123 20.46 0.39 -14.49
CA PRO A 123 19.09 0.11 -14.10
C PRO A 123 18.11 0.95 -14.92
N THR A 124 17.25 0.27 -15.68
CA THR A 124 16.23 0.86 -16.54
C THR A 124 14.93 0.06 -16.38
N LEU A 125 13.83 0.55 -16.94
CA LEU A 125 12.59 -0.23 -17.06
C LEU A 125 12.82 -1.47 -17.94
N GLY A 126 11.96 -2.49 -17.78
CA GLY A 126 11.99 -3.69 -18.59
C GLY A 126 11.46 -3.43 -20.00
N TRP A 127 12.23 -2.75 -20.85
CA TRP A 127 11.79 -2.44 -22.21
C TRP A 127 11.65 -3.72 -23.04
N GLY A 128 10.43 -4.04 -23.46
CA GLY A 128 10.09 -5.20 -24.29
C GLY A 128 9.79 -4.79 -25.74
N PRO A 129 10.78 -4.76 -26.64
CA PRO A 129 10.52 -4.50 -28.06
C PRO A 129 9.81 -5.70 -28.70
N LEU A 130 8.58 -5.49 -29.18
CA LEU A 130 7.71 -6.52 -29.76
C LEU A 130 7.23 -6.10 -31.16
N PHE A 131 6.84 -7.06 -31.98
CA PHE A 131 6.36 -6.78 -33.34
C PHE A 131 4.84 -6.75 -33.39
N GLY A 132 4.26 -5.98 -34.32
CA GLY A 132 2.81 -5.96 -34.52
C GLY A 132 2.22 -7.34 -34.85
N ALA A 133 3.04 -8.26 -35.40
CA ALA A 133 2.66 -9.65 -35.65
C ALA A 133 2.31 -10.43 -34.38
N ASP A 134 2.90 -10.09 -33.23
CA ASP A 134 2.62 -10.73 -31.94
C ASP A 134 1.20 -10.40 -31.42
N PHE A 135 0.56 -9.40 -32.03
CA PHE A 135 -0.76 -8.87 -31.68
C PHE A 135 -1.74 -8.88 -32.87
N ASP A 136 -1.53 -9.78 -33.85
CA ASP A 136 -2.36 -9.90 -35.06
C ASP A 136 -2.53 -8.59 -35.85
N TYR A 137 -1.54 -7.69 -35.75
CA TYR A 137 -1.57 -6.33 -36.32
C TYR A 137 -2.72 -5.43 -35.81
N ASP A 138 -3.26 -5.71 -34.61
CA ASP A 138 -4.28 -4.90 -33.94
C ASP A 138 -3.70 -4.12 -32.74
N PRO A 139 -3.61 -2.77 -32.83
CA PRO A 139 -3.23 -1.93 -31.69
C PRO A 139 -4.11 -2.08 -30.44
N ILE A 140 -5.38 -2.48 -30.59
CA ILE A 140 -6.29 -2.67 -29.46
C ILE A 140 -5.90 -3.91 -28.64
N ALA A 141 -5.35 -4.95 -29.27
CA ALA A 141 -4.82 -6.11 -28.57
C ALA A 141 -3.66 -5.75 -27.63
N VAL A 142 -2.85 -4.73 -27.97
CA VAL A 142 -1.81 -4.20 -27.07
C VAL A 142 -2.43 -3.50 -25.86
N ARG A 143 -3.53 -2.75 -26.05
CA ARG A 143 -4.26 -2.14 -24.92
C ARG A 143 -4.84 -3.20 -24.00
N GLN A 144 -5.35 -4.29 -24.56
CA GLN A 144 -5.84 -5.43 -23.80
C GLN A 144 -4.73 -6.06 -22.95
N ALA A 145 -3.53 -6.26 -23.51
CA ALA A 145 -2.39 -6.79 -22.76
C ALA A 145 -1.97 -5.89 -21.57
N VAL A 146 -2.06 -4.57 -21.72
CA VAL A 146 -1.84 -3.64 -20.59
C VAL A 146 -2.96 -3.77 -19.56
N TYR A 147 -4.22 -3.89 -19.99
CA TYR A 147 -5.35 -4.11 -19.08
C TYR A 147 -5.17 -5.39 -18.29
N ASP A 148 -4.81 -6.50 -18.94
CA ASP A 148 -4.63 -7.83 -18.34
C ASP A 148 -3.36 -7.99 -17.48
N TRP A 149 -2.59 -6.91 -17.32
CA TRP A 149 -1.35 -6.85 -16.55
C TRP A 149 -0.20 -7.70 -17.10
N ASP A 150 -0.21 -8.03 -18.41
CA ASP A 150 0.93 -8.66 -19.09
C ASP A 150 2.12 -7.70 -19.22
N ALA A 151 1.84 -6.39 -19.23
CA ALA A 151 2.80 -5.30 -19.11
C ALA A 151 2.30 -4.23 -18.14
N TRP A 152 3.21 -3.40 -17.63
CA TRP A 152 2.84 -2.24 -16.81
C TRP A 152 2.39 -1.04 -17.65
N ALA A 153 2.96 -0.89 -18.85
CA ALA A 153 2.57 0.08 -19.86
C ALA A 153 2.98 -0.40 -21.25
N ALA A 154 2.49 0.27 -22.29
CA ALA A 154 2.89 0.01 -23.66
C ALA A 154 3.06 1.30 -24.47
N ILE A 155 4.09 1.35 -25.31
CA ILE A 155 4.29 2.31 -26.36
C ILE A 155 3.91 1.63 -27.68
N ILE A 156 2.81 2.06 -28.28
CA ILE A 156 2.33 1.59 -29.58
C ILE A 156 2.84 2.57 -30.64
N ILE A 157 3.62 2.06 -31.59
CA ILE A 157 4.02 2.83 -32.76
C ILE A 157 2.98 2.54 -33.85
N MET A 158 2.30 3.59 -34.30
CA MET A 158 1.13 3.42 -35.17
C MET A 158 1.51 2.85 -36.55
N PRO A 159 0.65 2.03 -37.18
CA PRO A 159 0.97 1.35 -38.42
C PRO A 159 1.34 2.25 -39.59
N ASN A 160 0.83 3.48 -39.56
CA ASN A 160 1.02 4.48 -40.60
C ASN A 160 1.97 5.60 -40.18
N ALA A 161 2.70 5.48 -39.06
CA ALA A 161 3.53 6.56 -38.50
C ALA A 161 4.50 7.16 -39.53
N THR A 162 5.30 6.32 -40.18
CA THR A 162 6.25 6.76 -41.22
C THR A 162 5.53 7.24 -42.49
N SER A 163 4.51 6.51 -42.94
CA SER A 163 3.76 6.86 -44.15
C SER A 163 3.05 8.22 -44.04
N GLN A 164 2.54 8.56 -42.86
CA GLN A 164 1.88 9.84 -42.58
C GLN A 164 2.89 10.99 -42.57
N LEU A 165 4.10 10.78 -42.04
CA LEU A 165 5.20 11.74 -42.13
C LEU A 165 5.56 12.05 -43.58
N TYR A 166 5.75 11.01 -44.40
CA TYR A 166 6.00 11.18 -45.83
C TYR A 166 4.87 11.90 -46.54
N SER A 167 3.63 11.46 -46.32
CA SER A 167 2.45 12.09 -46.92
C SER A 167 2.31 13.56 -46.52
N ALA A 168 2.61 13.89 -45.26
CA ALA A 168 2.51 15.24 -44.75
C ALA A 168 3.45 16.21 -45.47
N ILE A 169 4.71 15.80 -45.65
CA ILE A 169 5.72 16.61 -46.35
C ILE A 169 5.54 16.56 -47.88
N GLN A 170 5.13 15.43 -48.46
CA GLN A 170 4.93 15.34 -49.91
C GLN A 170 3.73 16.14 -50.40
N ASN A 171 2.65 16.19 -49.61
CA ASN A 171 1.40 16.84 -50.00
C ASN A 171 1.17 18.20 -49.34
N GLY A 172 2.04 18.61 -48.42
CA GLY A 172 1.83 19.84 -47.64
C GLY A 172 0.61 19.76 -46.71
N ASN A 173 0.34 18.59 -46.12
CA ASN A 173 -0.82 18.38 -45.25
C ASN A 173 -0.66 19.08 -43.90
N THR A 174 -1.26 20.27 -43.78
CA THR A 174 -1.24 21.08 -42.55
C THR A 174 -2.03 20.46 -41.38
N SER A 175 -2.88 19.47 -41.65
CA SER A 175 -3.64 18.73 -40.63
C SER A 175 -2.86 17.55 -40.02
N TYR A 176 -1.59 17.35 -40.40
CA TYR A 176 -0.74 16.35 -39.76
C TYR A 176 -0.52 16.68 -38.27
N ASP A 177 -0.81 15.70 -37.41
CA ASP A 177 -0.61 15.77 -35.97
C ASP A 177 0.49 14.77 -35.54
N PRO A 178 1.66 15.26 -35.06
CA PRO A 178 2.71 14.41 -34.52
C PRO A 178 2.25 13.47 -33.40
N MET A 179 1.27 13.85 -32.58
CA MET A 179 0.77 13.04 -31.46
C MET A 179 0.08 11.74 -31.92
N GLY A 180 -0.32 11.67 -33.20
CA GLY A 180 -0.88 10.47 -33.81
C GLY A 180 0.15 9.41 -34.21
N ALA A 181 1.45 9.69 -34.11
CA ALA A 181 2.49 8.75 -34.52
C ALA A 181 2.68 7.60 -33.53
N CYS A 182 2.62 7.90 -32.22
CA CYS A 182 2.79 6.92 -31.15
C CYS A 182 1.74 7.10 -30.06
N GLN A 183 1.44 6.02 -29.32
CA GLN A 183 0.54 6.04 -28.17
C GLN A 183 1.23 5.42 -26.95
N LEU A 184 1.18 6.08 -25.79
CA LEU A 184 1.51 5.50 -24.50
C LEU A 184 0.21 5.04 -23.83
N ILE A 185 0.12 3.75 -23.51
CA ILE A 185 -1.01 3.10 -22.85
C ILE A 185 -0.59 2.67 -21.45
N TYR A 186 -1.35 3.02 -20.42
CA TYR A 186 -1.06 2.66 -19.03
C TYR A 186 -2.32 2.64 -18.15
N GLN A 187 -2.16 2.29 -16.88
CA GLN A 187 -3.19 2.35 -15.85
C GLN A 187 -2.61 3.00 -14.60
N SER A 188 -2.86 4.29 -14.34
CA SER A 188 -2.32 4.93 -13.13
C SER A 188 -2.95 4.35 -11.86
N ALA A 189 -4.21 3.89 -11.93
CA ALA A 189 -4.87 3.30 -10.77
C ALA A 189 -4.32 1.93 -10.33
N ARG A 190 -3.52 1.25 -11.16
CA ARG A 190 -2.87 -0.01 -10.80
C ARG A 190 -1.95 0.18 -9.60
N ASP A 191 -1.09 1.18 -9.67
CA ASP A 191 -0.26 1.65 -8.55
C ASP A 191 0.20 3.08 -8.83
N ASP A 192 -0.52 4.06 -8.26
CA ASP A 192 -0.29 5.49 -8.48
C ASP A 192 1.13 5.92 -8.11
N GLN A 193 1.63 5.43 -6.97
CA GLN A 193 2.95 5.78 -6.48
C GLN A 193 4.04 5.21 -7.39
N THR A 194 3.96 3.92 -7.76
CA THR A 194 4.94 3.29 -8.65
C THR A 194 4.97 3.96 -10.02
N TRP A 195 3.81 4.35 -10.53
CA TRP A 195 3.69 5.05 -11.79
C TRP A 195 4.41 6.40 -11.77
N TYR A 196 4.07 7.28 -10.82
CA TYR A 196 4.58 8.64 -10.79
C TYR A 196 6.01 8.76 -10.26
N ASP A 197 6.42 7.95 -9.28
CA ASP A 197 7.75 8.04 -8.67
C ASP A 197 8.83 7.35 -9.53
N TYR A 198 8.49 6.28 -10.26
CA TYR A 198 9.48 5.43 -10.94
C TYR A 198 9.27 5.31 -12.45
N MET A 199 8.05 5.00 -12.91
CA MET A 199 7.84 4.68 -14.33
C MET A 199 7.78 5.92 -15.23
N TYR A 200 6.89 6.87 -14.92
CA TYR A 200 6.62 8.02 -15.76
C TYR A 200 7.87 8.88 -16.04
N PRO A 201 8.75 9.19 -15.08
CA PRO A 201 9.97 9.95 -15.36
C PRO A 201 10.90 9.25 -16.37
N LEU A 202 11.01 7.93 -16.31
CA LEU A 202 11.85 7.14 -17.22
C LEU A 202 11.22 7.02 -18.61
N ILE A 203 9.89 6.86 -18.68
CA ILE A 203 9.14 6.83 -19.95
C ILE A 203 9.17 8.20 -20.63
N ALA A 204 8.98 9.29 -19.90
CA ALA A 204 9.04 10.65 -20.45
C ALA A 204 10.43 10.97 -21.02
N LYS A 205 11.50 10.52 -20.33
CA LYS A 205 12.87 10.61 -20.86
C LYS A 205 13.02 9.80 -22.15
N PHE A 206 12.52 8.56 -22.17
CA PHE A 206 12.54 7.72 -23.36
C PHE A 206 11.80 8.36 -24.54
N GLN A 207 10.59 8.89 -24.33
CA GLN A 207 9.81 9.58 -25.36
C GLN A 207 10.54 10.81 -25.92
N THR A 208 11.19 11.59 -25.04
CA THR A 208 11.99 12.75 -25.45
C THR A 208 13.18 12.34 -26.32
N GLU A 209 13.90 11.29 -25.91
CA GLU A 209 15.04 10.74 -26.66
C GLU A 209 14.59 10.14 -27.99
N ALA A 210 13.51 9.36 -28.01
CA ALA A 210 12.88 8.80 -29.21
C ALA A 210 12.50 9.90 -30.21
N THR A 211 11.81 10.94 -29.74
CA THR A 211 11.42 12.09 -30.57
C THR A 211 12.64 12.79 -31.15
N SER A 212 13.70 12.97 -30.36
CA SER A 212 14.95 13.58 -30.82
C SER A 212 15.66 12.72 -31.88
N MET A 213 15.79 11.42 -31.66
CA MET A 213 16.43 10.49 -32.59
C MET A 213 15.69 10.39 -33.92
N VAL A 214 14.36 10.25 -33.87
CA VAL A 214 13.51 10.21 -35.07
C VAL A 214 13.58 11.54 -35.80
N GLY A 215 13.44 12.66 -35.09
CA GLY A 215 13.52 14.01 -35.68
C GLY A 215 14.85 14.27 -36.38
N GLN A 216 15.99 13.85 -35.80
CA GLN A 216 17.31 14.01 -36.42
C GLN A 216 17.44 13.20 -37.71
N GLN A 217 17.09 11.91 -37.69
CA GLN A 217 17.19 11.06 -38.88
C GLN A 217 16.19 11.47 -39.97
N TRP A 218 14.98 11.84 -39.57
CA TRP A 218 13.96 12.35 -40.47
C TRP A 218 14.40 13.66 -41.13
N ALA A 219 14.89 14.62 -40.36
CA ALA A 219 15.38 15.90 -40.88
C ALA A 219 16.53 15.72 -41.88
N GLN A 220 17.48 14.82 -41.60
CA GLN A 220 18.56 14.48 -42.54
C GLN A 220 17.98 13.93 -43.85
N LEU A 221 17.10 12.93 -43.76
CA LEU A 221 16.50 12.27 -44.92
C LEU A 221 15.69 13.23 -45.80
N ILE A 222 14.87 14.10 -45.21
CA ILE A 222 14.06 15.04 -45.98
C ILE A 222 14.90 16.17 -46.58
N LEU A 223 15.93 16.67 -45.88
CA LEU A 223 16.82 17.72 -46.41
C LEU A 223 17.64 17.22 -47.61
N GLU A 224 18.11 15.97 -47.56
CA GLU A 224 18.77 15.32 -48.69
C GLU A 224 17.84 15.24 -49.92
N ARG A 225 16.57 14.87 -49.72
CA ARG A 225 15.57 14.80 -50.81
C ARG A 225 15.17 16.19 -51.31
N ALA A 226 15.00 17.14 -50.41
CA ALA A 226 14.60 18.52 -50.68
C ALA A 226 15.60 19.26 -51.57
N THR A 227 16.88 18.85 -51.55
CA THR A 227 17.93 19.40 -52.41
C THR A 227 17.59 19.26 -53.91
N ASN A 228 16.80 18.24 -54.28
CA ASN A 228 16.43 17.96 -55.67
C ASN A 228 14.94 18.22 -55.97
N ASP A 229 14.14 18.65 -54.99
CA ASP A 229 12.69 18.86 -55.12
C ASP A 229 12.25 20.18 -54.47
N GLN A 230 12.05 21.20 -55.32
CA GLN A 230 11.62 22.53 -54.90
C GLN A 230 10.20 22.54 -54.28
N ASN A 231 9.32 21.61 -54.69
CA ASN A 231 7.98 21.52 -54.14
C ASN A 231 8.01 20.95 -52.72
N LEU A 232 8.89 19.97 -52.47
CA LEU A 232 9.09 19.41 -51.14
C LEU A 232 9.60 20.46 -50.15
N LEU A 233 10.52 21.35 -50.57
CA LEU A 233 10.97 22.49 -49.76
C LEU A 233 9.81 23.42 -49.37
N GLN A 234 8.91 23.75 -50.32
CA GLN A 234 7.75 24.59 -50.02
C GLN A 234 6.78 23.89 -49.06
N ASN A 235 6.54 22.60 -49.23
CA ASN A 235 5.66 21.84 -48.36
C ASN A 235 6.20 21.69 -46.94
N MET A 236 7.52 21.57 -46.77
CA MET A 236 8.17 21.58 -45.45
C MET A 236 7.90 22.88 -44.68
N VAL A 237 7.90 24.01 -45.38
CA VAL A 237 7.54 25.32 -44.78
C VAL A 237 6.07 25.36 -44.39
N ASN A 238 5.19 24.73 -45.19
CA ASN A 238 3.76 24.68 -44.92
C ASN A 238 3.41 23.73 -43.75
N VAL A 239 4.23 22.70 -43.49
CA VAL A 239 3.99 21.69 -42.45
C VAL A 239 5.19 21.60 -41.49
N PRO A 240 5.49 22.68 -40.74
CA PRO A 240 6.66 22.73 -39.87
C PRO A 240 6.62 21.67 -38.77
N GLN A 241 5.43 21.26 -38.31
CA GLN A 241 5.26 20.24 -37.28
C GLN A 241 5.70 18.84 -37.73
N ALA A 242 5.64 18.55 -39.04
CA ALA A 242 6.17 17.30 -39.60
C ALA A 242 7.70 17.31 -39.72
N VAL A 243 8.36 18.47 -39.56
CA VAL A 243 9.83 18.59 -39.50
C VAL A 243 10.32 18.53 -38.06
N SER A 244 9.69 19.29 -37.16
CA SER A 244 10.00 19.33 -35.73
C SER A 244 8.71 19.53 -34.93
N PRO A 245 8.33 18.61 -34.01
CA PRO A 245 9.09 17.46 -33.51
C PRO A 245 9.08 16.22 -34.43
N ALA A 246 8.43 16.29 -35.60
CA ALA A 246 8.14 15.16 -36.50
C ALA A 246 7.14 14.17 -35.88
N ILE A 247 7.49 13.51 -34.78
CA ILE A 247 6.61 12.58 -34.06
C ILE A 247 6.28 13.08 -32.66
N GLY A 248 5.31 12.45 -32.04
CA GLY A 248 5.18 12.45 -30.60
C GLY A 248 4.19 11.39 -30.12
N PHE A 249 3.83 11.50 -28.84
CA PHE A 249 3.15 10.43 -28.11
C PHE A 249 1.86 10.94 -27.51
N SER A 250 0.74 10.37 -27.92
CA SER A 250 -0.54 10.54 -27.23
C SER A 250 -0.59 9.62 -26.02
N GLU A 251 -1.15 10.09 -24.91
CA GLU A 251 -1.23 9.34 -23.66
C GLU A 251 -2.66 8.87 -23.39
N PHE A 252 -2.81 7.59 -23.09
CA PHE A 252 -4.08 6.96 -22.79
C PHE A 252 -3.97 6.15 -21.51
N ASP A 253 -4.43 6.76 -20.42
CA ASP A 253 -4.62 6.07 -19.14
C ASP A 253 -5.95 5.32 -19.16
N LEU A 254 -5.91 3.99 -19.30
CA LEU A 254 -7.11 3.17 -19.39
C LEU A 254 -7.95 3.26 -18.11
N ARG A 255 -7.30 3.43 -16.96
CA ARG A 255 -7.94 3.50 -15.63
C ARG A 255 -7.23 4.56 -14.78
N PRO A 256 -7.66 5.83 -14.86
CA PRO A 256 -7.09 6.92 -14.08
C PRO A 256 -7.39 6.80 -12.59
N PHE A 257 -6.39 7.10 -11.75
CA PHE A 257 -6.58 7.20 -10.31
C PHE A 257 -7.29 8.52 -9.95
N TYR A 258 -8.62 8.50 -9.96
CA TYR A 258 -9.45 9.63 -9.55
C TYR A 258 -10.80 9.17 -9.00
N PRO A 259 -11.33 9.75 -7.91
CA PRO A 259 -10.83 10.94 -7.20
C PRO A 259 -9.67 10.63 -6.24
N TYR A 260 -8.82 11.62 -5.99
CA TYR A 260 -7.70 11.49 -5.03
C TYR A 260 -8.16 11.23 -3.58
N THR A 261 -9.44 11.44 -3.27
CA THR A 261 -10.04 11.05 -1.98
C THR A 261 -10.11 9.52 -1.82
N ALA A 262 -9.86 8.73 -2.87
CA ALA A 262 -9.76 7.28 -2.81
C ALA A 262 -8.41 6.76 -2.29
N VAL A 263 -7.39 7.61 -2.11
CA VAL A 263 -6.08 7.20 -1.56
C VAL A 263 -6.22 6.43 -0.24
N PRO A 264 -6.96 6.92 0.79
CA PRO A 264 -7.11 6.19 2.04
C PRO A 264 -7.83 4.85 1.89
N ALA A 265 -8.73 4.71 0.91
CA ALA A 265 -9.49 3.48 0.66
C ALA A 265 -8.65 2.38 -0.02
N THR A 266 -7.51 2.73 -0.61
CA THR A 266 -6.67 1.83 -1.40
C THR A 266 -5.24 1.70 -0.90
N THR A 267 -4.82 2.50 0.09
CA THR A 267 -3.45 2.49 0.64
C THR A 267 -3.45 2.60 2.16
N ILE A 268 -2.90 3.70 2.71
CA ILE A 268 -2.59 3.93 4.13
C ILE A 268 -3.80 3.78 5.04
N GLY A 269 -4.99 4.20 4.58
CA GLY A 269 -6.19 4.09 5.39
C GLY A 269 -6.58 2.64 5.72
N LEU A 270 -6.10 1.64 4.98
CA LEU A 270 -6.34 0.23 5.27
C LEU A 270 -5.61 -0.26 6.53
N ILE A 271 -4.58 0.46 7.02
CA ILE A 271 -3.99 0.18 8.33
C ILE A 271 -5.03 0.33 9.45
N TYR A 272 -6.01 1.21 9.29
CA TYR A 272 -7.07 1.37 10.27
C TYR A 272 -7.91 0.10 10.44
N LEU A 273 -7.99 -0.79 9.43
CA LEU A 273 -8.63 -2.10 9.58
C LEU A 273 -7.91 -2.94 10.65
N ILE A 274 -6.57 -2.94 10.64
CA ILE A 274 -5.75 -3.65 11.63
C ILE A 274 -5.90 -3.00 13.01
N ILE A 275 -5.82 -1.67 13.07
CA ILE A 275 -5.86 -0.92 14.34
C ILE A 275 -7.24 -1.07 15.02
N LEU A 276 -8.33 -0.88 14.28
CA LEU A 276 -9.69 -1.01 14.80
C LEU A 276 -9.99 -2.44 15.25
N SER A 277 -9.56 -3.43 14.48
CA SER A 277 -9.75 -4.84 14.83
C SER A 277 -8.88 -5.30 16.00
N PHE A 278 -7.71 -4.68 16.20
CA PHE A 278 -6.88 -4.90 17.38
C PHE A 278 -7.52 -4.30 18.63
N PHE A 279 -7.94 -3.04 18.58
CA PHE A 279 -8.51 -2.37 19.76
C PHE A 279 -9.87 -2.94 20.15
N SER A 280 -10.64 -3.50 19.22
CA SER A 280 -11.90 -4.17 19.54
C SER A 280 -11.69 -5.28 20.58
N PHE A 281 -10.61 -6.05 20.49
CA PHE A 281 -10.27 -7.08 21.48
C PHE A 281 -10.18 -6.50 22.89
N ALA A 282 -9.45 -5.41 23.06
CA ALA A 282 -9.26 -4.77 24.36
C ALA A 282 -10.58 -4.21 24.93
N PHE A 283 -11.45 -3.68 24.08
CA PHE A 283 -12.77 -3.19 24.48
C PHE A 283 -13.75 -4.30 24.85
N TYR A 284 -13.76 -5.41 24.10
CA TYR A 284 -14.72 -6.50 24.31
C TYR A 284 -14.27 -7.53 25.34
N LEU A 285 -12.96 -7.70 25.58
CA LEU A 285 -12.44 -8.69 26.54
C LEU A 285 -13.06 -8.59 27.95
N PRO A 286 -13.19 -7.40 28.57
CA PRO A 286 -13.83 -7.27 29.88
C PRO A 286 -15.32 -7.68 29.86
N ILE A 287 -16.01 -7.45 28.74
CA ILE A 287 -17.42 -7.81 28.55
C ILE A 287 -17.54 -9.33 28.55
N TRP A 288 -16.70 -10.01 27.78
CA TRP A 288 -16.70 -11.48 27.74
C TRP A 288 -16.35 -12.11 29.08
N PHE A 289 -15.44 -11.51 29.84
CA PHE A 289 -15.05 -12.02 31.15
C PHE A 289 -16.15 -11.97 32.20
N ARG A 290 -17.21 -11.17 32.02
CA ARG A 290 -18.39 -11.23 32.89
C ARG A 290 -19.01 -12.63 32.88
N PHE A 291 -19.07 -13.32 31.75
CA PHE A 291 -19.58 -14.70 31.67
C PHE A 291 -18.80 -15.73 32.50
N LEU A 292 -17.57 -15.39 32.91
CA LEU A 292 -16.70 -16.26 33.71
C LEU A 292 -16.64 -15.85 35.19
N ASN A 293 -17.00 -14.60 35.51
CA ASN A 293 -16.99 -14.09 36.86
C ASN A 293 -18.35 -14.35 37.52
N PRO A 294 -18.43 -15.03 38.67
CA PRO A 294 -19.69 -15.38 39.32
C PRO A 294 -20.29 -14.19 40.08
N GLU A 295 -20.55 -13.08 39.40
CA GLU A 295 -21.28 -11.92 39.96
C GLU A 295 -22.79 -12.11 39.71
N GLY A 296 -23.41 -13.04 40.45
CA GLY A 296 -24.85 -13.27 40.40
C GLY A 296 -25.35 -14.22 39.30
N HIS A 297 -24.46 -14.91 38.59
CA HIS A 297 -24.80 -16.00 37.66
C HIS A 297 -23.72 -17.11 37.67
N PRO A 298 -24.06 -18.36 37.31
CA PRO A 298 -23.06 -19.42 37.16
C PRO A 298 -22.14 -19.13 35.95
N PRO A 299 -20.89 -19.64 35.95
CA PRO A 299 -19.97 -19.46 34.82
C PRO A 299 -20.45 -20.24 33.59
N LEU A 300 -20.26 -19.65 32.41
CA LEU A 300 -20.62 -20.26 31.13
C LEU A 300 -19.71 -21.46 30.78
N LYS A 301 -20.24 -22.46 30.08
CA LYS A 301 -19.43 -23.60 29.61
C LYS A 301 -18.39 -23.12 28.60
N PHE A 302 -17.24 -23.81 28.55
CA PHE A 302 -16.12 -23.41 27.70
C PHE A 302 -16.48 -23.33 26.21
N VAL A 303 -17.16 -24.34 25.66
CA VAL A 303 -17.53 -24.35 24.22
C VAL A 303 -18.51 -23.23 23.89
N GLU A 304 -19.51 -23.02 24.75
CA GLU A 304 -20.49 -21.93 24.62
C GLU A 304 -19.79 -20.57 24.72
N PHE A 305 -18.81 -20.41 25.62
CA PHE A 305 -18.00 -19.21 25.76
C PHE A 305 -17.17 -18.92 24.50
N VAL A 306 -16.49 -19.93 23.95
CA VAL A 306 -15.72 -19.80 22.70
C VAL A 306 -16.63 -19.41 21.54
N ALA A 307 -17.79 -20.06 21.40
CA ALA A 307 -18.75 -19.77 20.33
C ALA A 307 -19.32 -18.35 20.43
N VAL A 308 -19.74 -17.92 21.62
CA VAL A 308 -20.25 -16.55 21.86
C VAL A 308 -19.18 -15.51 21.57
N ARG A 309 -17.93 -15.77 21.98
CA ARG A 309 -16.83 -14.84 21.76
C ARG A 309 -16.46 -14.73 20.29
N TRP A 310 -16.26 -15.86 19.61
CA TRP A 310 -15.94 -15.87 18.18
C TRP A 310 -17.07 -15.23 17.36
N GLY A 311 -18.33 -15.62 17.61
CA GLY A 311 -19.48 -15.03 16.93
C GLY A 311 -19.65 -13.54 17.22
N GLY A 312 -19.42 -13.12 18.47
CA GLY A 312 -19.45 -11.72 18.88
C GLY A 312 -18.37 -10.88 18.22
N THR A 313 -17.14 -11.40 18.11
CA THR A 313 -16.02 -10.74 17.41
C THR A 313 -16.32 -10.61 15.92
N VAL A 314 -16.73 -11.69 15.25
CA VAL A 314 -17.06 -11.65 13.81
C VAL A 314 -18.22 -10.69 13.54
N LEU A 315 -19.25 -10.70 14.40
CA LEU A 315 -20.39 -9.78 14.28
C LEU A 315 -19.95 -8.32 14.50
N ALA A 316 -19.06 -8.06 15.46
CA ALA A 316 -18.50 -6.73 15.66
C ALA A 316 -17.72 -6.27 14.41
N TYR A 317 -16.90 -7.15 13.82
CA TYR A 317 -16.18 -6.83 12.58
C TYR A 317 -17.11 -6.54 11.40
N LEU A 318 -18.26 -7.21 11.30
CA LEU A 318 -19.26 -6.92 10.26
C LEU A 318 -19.77 -5.47 10.34
N PHE A 319 -20.08 -4.98 11.55
CA PHE A 319 -20.58 -3.61 11.76
C PHE A 319 -19.46 -2.56 11.73
N LEU A 320 -18.28 -2.88 12.27
CA LEU A 320 -17.13 -1.98 12.24
C LEU A 320 -16.61 -1.79 10.82
N SER A 321 -16.56 -2.84 10.01
CA SER A 321 -16.18 -2.73 8.60
C SER A 321 -17.22 -1.97 7.78
N LEU A 322 -18.51 -2.06 8.14
CA LEU A 322 -19.57 -1.28 7.51
C LEU A 322 -19.40 0.21 7.81
N ALA A 323 -19.20 0.56 9.09
CA ALA A 323 -18.93 1.93 9.51
C ALA A 323 -17.67 2.50 8.83
N TYR A 324 -16.60 1.71 8.76
CA TYR A 324 -15.38 2.06 8.03
C TYR A 324 -15.65 2.31 6.53
N SER A 325 -16.39 1.42 5.87
CA SER A 325 -16.72 1.54 4.45
C SER A 325 -17.63 2.74 4.16
N PHE A 326 -18.50 3.11 5.09
CA PHE A 326 -19.32 4.32 4.99
C PHE A 326 -18.49 5.61 4.98
N VAL A 327 -17.29 5.62 5.55
CA VAL A 327 -16.40 6.80 5.47
C VAL A 327 -16.06 7.06 4.01
N SER A 328 -15.61 6.04 3.26
CA SER A 328 -15.33 6.16 1.83
C SER A 328 -16.55 6.66 1.03
N LEU A 329 -17.74 6.15 1.35
CA LEU A 329 -18.99 6.60 0.72
C LEU A 329 -19.32 8.06 1.08
N ALA A 330 -19.12 8.47 2.33
CA ALA A 330 -19.40 9.83 2.80
C ALA A 330 -18.47 10.87 2.16
N PHE A 331 -17.23 10.49 1.83
CA PHE A 331 -16.28 11.31 1.08
C PHE A 331 -16.43 11.20 -0.45
N GLN A 332 -17.62 10.79 -0.91
CA GLN A 332 -18.07 10.87 -2.31
C GLN A 332 -17.23 10.05 -3.30
N ILE A 333 -16.62 8.95 -2.85
CA ILE A 333 -16.07 7.95 -3.78
C ILE A 333 -17.24 7.29 -4.51
N ASN A 334 -17.12 7.07 -5.81
CA ASN A 334 -18.19 6.46 -6.60
C ASN A 334 -18.23 4.94 -6.33
N PHE A 335 -19.41 4.42 -5.99
CA PHE A 335 -19.66 3.01 -5.74
C PHE A 335 -20.94 2.48 -6.42
N SER A 336 -21.53 3.24 -7.35
CA SER A 336 -22.86 2.92 -7.87
C SER A 336 -22.95 3.01 -9.40
N GLY A 337 -21.83 2.93 -10.10
CA GLY A 337 -21.75 3.24 -11.52
C GLY A 337 -21.70 4.74 -11.77
N GLY A 338 -21.18 5.13 -12.91
CA GLY A 338 -21.14 6.54 -13.31
C GLY A 338 -20.36 6.76 -14.60
N ASN A 339 -19.30 5.98 -14.82
CA ASN A 339 -18.53 6.08 -16.05
C ASN A 339 -19.28 5.43 -17.23
N PRO A 340 -19.50 6.17 -18.34
CA PRO A 340 -20.20 5.62 -19.49
C PRO A 340 -19.37 4.56 -20.25
N ILE A 341 -18.06 4.50 -20.01
CA ILE A 341 -17.14 3.60 -20.69
C ILE A 341 -16.92 2.37 -19.80
N THR A 342 -17.37 1.21 -20.29
CA THR A 342 -17.22 -0.10 -19.64
C THR A 342 -16.22 -1.00 -20.36
N SER A 343 -15.63 -0.54 -21.47
CA SER A 343 -14.62 -1.29 -22.20
C SER A 343 -13.28 -1.29 -21.46
N GLU A 344 -12.61 -2.44 -21.46
CA GLU A 344 -11.30 -2.65 -20.84
C GLU A 344 -10.18 -1.86 -21.55
N THR A 345 -10.32 -1.64 -22.87
CA THR A 345 -9.29 -1.01 -23.72
C THR A 345 -9.54 0.46 -24.04
N GLN A 346 -10.62 1.03 -23.52
CA GLN A 346 -10.95 2.45 -23.67
C GLN A 346 -10.63 3.22 -22.39
N VAL A 347 -10.21 4.48 -22.57
CA VAL A 347 -9.91 5.40 -21.46
C VAL A 347 -11.20 5.82 -20.78
N THR A 348 -11.32 5.54 -19.48
CA THR A 348 -12.46 5.97 -18.68
C THR A 348 -12.43 7.48 -18.44
N MET A 349 -13.60 8.11 -18.39
CA MET A 349 -13.71 9.57 -18.27
C MET A 349 -13.68 10.03 -16.80
N VAL A 350 -12.66 10.80 -16.42
CA VAL A 350 -12.48 11.35 -15.07
C VAL A 350 -13.65 12.24 -14.62
N GLU A 351 -14.33 12.89 -15.55
CA GLU A 351 -15.51 13.74 -15.31
C GLU A 351 -16.66 13.00 -14.60
N TYR A 352 -16.70 11.68 -14.75
CA TYR A 352 -17.74 10.82 -14.15
C TYR A 352 -17.25 10.10 -12.88
N GLY A 353 -16.09 10.47 -12.33
CA GLY A 353 -15.47 9.82 -11.19
C GLY A 353 -14.78 8.49 -11.56
N ASN A 354 -14.54 7.64 -10.55
CA ASN A 354 -13.94 6.32 -10.77
C ASN A 354 -14.92 5.37 -11.50
N PRO A 355 -14.42 4.48 -12.39
CA PRO A 355 -15.26 3.64 -13.23
C PRO A 355 -16.03 2.53 -12.50
N ASP A 356 -15.48 2.02 -11.40
CA ASP A 356 -16.00 0.96 -10.55
C ASP A 356 -16.34 -0.39 -11.24
N ALA A 357 -15.94 -1.50 -10.63
CA ALA A 357 -15.97 -2.81 -11.31
C ALA A 357 -17.34 -3.51 -11.30
N TYR A 358 -18.24 -3.14 -10.38
CA TYR A 358 -19.48 -3.88 -10.13
C TYR A 358 -20.75 -3.03 -10.19
N GLY A 359 -20.67 -1.80 -10.71
CA GLY A 359 -21.79 -0.87 -10.76
C GLY A 359 -22.42 -0.66 -9.38
N LYS A 360 -23.73 -0.91 -9.27
CA LYS A 360 -24.46 -0.82 -7.99
C LYS A 360 -24.01 -1.84 -6.94
N GLY A 361 -23.31 -2.90 -7.34
CA GLY A 361 -22.76 -3.93 -6.46
C GLY A 361 -21.41 -3.54 -5.83
N THR A 362 -20.78 -2.44 -6.27
CA THR A 362 -19.42 -2.07 -5.86
C THR A 362 -19.35 -1.81 -4.35
N PHE A 363 -20.31 -1.08 -3.76
CA PHE A 363 -20.30 -0.83 -2.31
C PHE A 363 -20.43 -2.12 -1.47
N PRO A 364 -21.43 -3.00 -1.70
CA PRO A 364 -21.50 -4.28 -0.98
C PRO A 364 -20.24 -5.14 -1.10
N VAL A 365 -19.63 -5.22 -2.28
CA VAL A 365 -18.39 -6.00 -2.49
C VAL A 365 -17.22 -5.39 -1.73
N TYR A 366 -17.06 -4.07 -1.79
CA TYR A 366 -16.04 -3.34 -1.02
C TYR A 366 -16.22 -3.51 0.49
N TRP A 367 -17.47 -3.45 0.99
CA TRP A 367 -17.75 -3.71 2.40
C TRP A 367 -17.42 -5.16 2.79
N MET A 368 -17.80 -6.14 1.97
CA MET A 368 -17.44 -7.54 2.23
C MET A 368 -15.93 -7.78 2.21
N LEU A 369 -15.19 -7.11 1.33
CA LEU A 369 -13.73 -7.14 1.34
C LEU A 369 -13.20 -6.63 2.69
N ASN A 370 -13.62 -5.45 3.13
CA ASN A 370 -13.22 -4.88 4.42
C ASN A 370 -13.62 -5.75 5.62
N PHE A 371 -14.77 -6.41 5.55
CA PHE A 371 -15.22 -7.36 6.57
C PHE A 371 -14.30 -8.58 6.66
N VAL A 372 -14.05 -9.25 5.53
CA VAL A 372 -13.17 -10.45 5.52
C VAL A 372 -11.74 -10.05 5.89
N ALA A 373 -11.28 -8.87 5.45
CA ALA A 373 -10.00 -8.29 5.86
C ALA A 373 -9.89 -8.11 7.37
N MET A 374 -10.90 -7.49 8.01
CA MET A 374 -10.94 -7.33 9.47
C MET A 374 -10.94 -8.69 10.19
N CYS A 375 -11.65 -9.68 9.67
CA CYS A 375 -11.59 -11.05 10.22
C CYS A 375 -10.19 -11.67 10.08
N ALA A 376 -9.54 -11.54 8.92
CA ALA A 376 -8.21 -12.11 8.67
C ALA A 376 -7.13 -11.46 9.56
N LEU A 377 -7.13 -10.13 9.63
CA LEU A 377 -6.13 -9.35 10.37
C LEU A 377 -6.43 -9.34 11.88
N GLY A 378 -7.69 -9.16 12.24
CA GLY A 378 -8.16 -9.03 13.61
C GLY A 378 -8.09 -10.31 14.41
N LEU A 379 -8.58 -11.44 13.86
CA LEU A 379 -8.53 -12.72 14.56
C LEU A 379 -7.08 -13.18 14.80
N ALA A 380 -6.14 -12.85 13.91
CA ALA A 380 -4.71 -13.09 14.13
C ALA A 380 -4.22 -12.33 15.36
N CYS A 381 -4.56 -11.03 15.46
CA CYS A 381 -4.26 -10.20 16.62
C CYS A 381 -4.90 -10.75 17.91
N GLU A 382 -6.17 -11.16 17.89
CA GLU A 382 -6.83 -11.72 19.06
C GLU A 382 -6.17 -13.02 19.53
N ASN A 383 -5.83 -13.91 18.58
CA ASN A 383 -5.16 -15.17 18.87
C ASN A 383 -3.82 -14.94 19.56
N VAL A 384 -2.98 -14.04 19.02
CA VAL A 384 -1.68 -13.73 19.63
C VAL A 384 -1.86 -13.01 20.95
N ALA A 385 -2.80 -12.07 21.08
CA ALA A 385 -3.07 -11.38 22.33
C ALA A 385 -3.47 -12.34 23.45
N MET A 386 -4.26 -13.38 23.15
CA MET A 386 -4.62 -14.42 24.12
C MET A 386 -3.44 -15.29 24.54
N VAL A 387 -2.45 -15.50 23.67
CA VAL A 387 -1.26 -16.33 23.94
C VAL A 387 -0.17 -15.54 24.64
N VAL A 388 0.22 -14.39 24.08
CA VAL A 388 1.35 -13.57 24.54
C VAL A 388 0.95 -12.68 25.73
N GLY A 389 -0.23 -12.07 25.65
CA GLY A 389 -0.74 -11.18 26.70
C GLY A 389 0.00 -9.84 26.83
N GLN A 390 -0.35 -9.07 27.86
CA GLN A 390 0.11 -7.68 28.00
C GLN A 390 1.43 -7.62 28.79
N PRO A 391 2.36 -6.70 28.46
CA PRO A 391 2.30 -5.65 27.42
C PRO A 391 2.80 -6.08 26.03
N TRP A 392 3.35 -7.29 25.91
CA TRP A 392 4.07 -7.77 24.72
C TRP A 392 3.19 -7.91 23.46
N THR A 393 1.88 -8.00 23.63
CA THR A 393 0.90 -7.88 22.54
C THR A 393 1.09 -6.60 21.70
N GLY A 394 1.61 -5.53 22.30
CA GLY A 394 1.96 -4.31 21.57
C GLY A 394 3.10 -4.50 20.56
N LEU A 395 4.11 -5.33 20.87
CA LEU A 395 5.18 -5.66 19.92
C LEU A 395 4.66 -6.48 18.74
N TRP A 396 3.73 -7.41 19.01
CA TRP A 396 3.04 -8.14 17.94
C TRP A 396 2.30 -7.18 17.01
N LEU A 397 1.55 -6.23 17.55
CA LEU A 397 0.84 -5.25 16.72
C LEU A 397 1.79 -4.47 15.80
N ILE A 398 2.93 -4.01 16.33
CA ILE A 398 3.95 -3.29 15.54
C ILE A 398 4.48 -4.19 14.42
N PHE A 399 4.89 -5.42 14.73
CA PHE A 399 5.34 -6.39 13.73
C PHE A 399 4.26 -6.67 12.68
N TRP A 400 3.02 -6.90 13.11
CA TRP A 400 1.91 -7.25 12.25
C TRP A 400 1.55 -6.12 11.30
N VAL A 401 1.52 -4.87 11.78
CA VAL A 401 1.29 -3.69 10.95
C VAL A 401 2.45 -3.50 9.96
N ILE A 402 3.70 -3.48 10.44
CA ILE A 402 4.85 -3.15 9.58
C ILE A 402 5.09 -4.22 8.50
N SER A 403 4.96 -5.50 8.83
CA SER A 403 5.11 -6.58 7.83
C SER A 403 4.02 -6.55 6.75
N ASN A 404 2.77 -6.28 7.14
CA ASN A 404 1.67 -6.10 6.18
C ASN A 404 1.87 -4.85 5.32
N VAL A 405 2.25 -3.73 5.92
CA VAL A 405 2.42 -2.45 5.22
C VAL A 405 3.57 -2.51 4.22
N ALA A 406 4.71 -3.08 4.62
CA ALA A 406 5.88 -3.21 3.75
C ALA A 406 5.49 -3.87 2.42
N THR A 407 4.69 -4.94 2.46
CA THR A 407 4.34 -5.72 1.27
C THR A 407 3.05 -5.30 0.56
N ALA A 408 2.27 -4.39 1.14
CA ALA A 408 0.99 -3.97 0.59
C ALA A 408 1.05 -2.60 -0.11
N PHE A 409 1.90 -1.69 0.34
CA PHE A 409 1.95 -0.32 -0.20
C PHE A 409 3.04 -0.13 -1.23
N TYR A 410 4.08 -0.96 -1.17
CA TYR A 410 5.11 -1.01 -2.18
C TYR A 410 4.84 -2.17 -3.12
N ASN A 411 5.21 -1.97 -4.38
CA ASN A 411 5.02 -2.96 -5.41
C ASN A 411 6.07 -4.08 -5.28
N ILE A 412 5.61 -5.28 -4.94
CA ILE A 412 6.46 -6.47 -4.74
C ILE A 412 7.33 -6.78 -5.98
N ASP A 413 6.92 -6.37 -7.18
CA ASP A 413 7.70 -6.57 -8.41
C ASP A 413 9.07 -5.87 -8.35
N ILE A 414 9.16 -4.73 -7.67
CA ILE A 414 10.40 -3.93 -7.52
C ILE A 414 11.05 -4.08 -6.15
N GLU A 415 10.40 -4.77 -5.21
CA GLU A 415 10.99 -5.10 -3.93
C GLU A 415 12.05 -6.21 -4.05
N PRO A 416 12.98 -6.33 -3.07
CA PRO A 416 13.84 -7.50 -3.00
C PRO A 416 13.01 -8.78 -2.96
N ALA A 417 13.45 -9.83 -3.66
CA ALA A 417 12.72 -11.11 -3.74
C ALA A 417 12.37 -11.75 -2.38
N PHE A 418 13.06 -11.34 -1.30
CA PHE A 418 12.69 -11.66 0.07
C PHE A 418 11.21 -11.34 0.37
N PHE A 419 10.66 -10.23 -0.11
CA PHE A 419 9.31 -9.76 0.22
C PHE A 419 8.17 -10.48 -0.52
N ARG A 420 8.48 -11.48 -1.36
CA ARG A 420 7.46 -12.29 -2.05
C ARG A 420 6.53 -13.05 -1.11
N TRP A 421 6.87 -13.22 0.17
CA TRP A 421 5.91 -13.71 1.17
C TRP A 421 4.70 -12.78 1.34
N GLY A 422 4.82 -11.52 0.92
CA GLY A 422 3.77 -10.50 0.90
C GLY A 422 2.50 -10.90 0.16
N TYR A 423 2.62 -11.71 -0.91
CA TYR A 423 1.45 -12.24 -1.61
C TYR A 423 0.54 -13.09 -0.71
N ALA A 424 1.10 -13.71 0.33
CA ALA A 424 0.33 -14.46 1.32
C ALA A 424 -0.21 -13.57 2.44
N TRP A 425 0.21 -12.29 2.56
CA TRP A 425 -0.21 -11.42 3.65
C TRP A 425 -1.58 -10.80 3.36
N PRO A 426 -2.44 -10.65 4.38
CA PRO A 426 -3.80 -10.15 4.16
C PRO A 426 -3.83 -8.76 3.52
N LEU A 427 -3.01 -7.81 4.00
CA LEU A 427 -3.14 -6.42 3.58
C LEU A 427 -2.81 -6.21 2.09
N HIS A 428 -1.85 -6.94 1.54
CA HIS A 428 -1.52 -6.90 0.11
C HIS A 428 -2.74 -7.25 -0.75
N ASN A 429 -3.42 -8.36 -0.41
CA ASN A 429 -4.63 -8.81 -1.09
C ASN A 429 -5.80 -7.82 -0.94
N VAL A 430 -5.88 -7.10 0.18
CA VAL A 430 -6.90 -6.06 0.40
C VAL A 430 -6.61 -4.83 -0.46
N VAL A 431 -5.36 -4.39 -0.55
CA VAL A 431 -4.95 -3.25 -1.40
C VAL A 431 -5.28 -3.55 -2.87
N GLU A 432 -4.82 -4.69 -3.39
CA GLU A 432 -5.08 -5.08 -4.78
C GLU A 432 -6.58 -5.19 -5.06
N ALA A 433 -7.36 -5.85 -4.18
CA ALA A 433 -8.80 -5.98 -4.35
C ALA A 433 -9.53 -4.63 -4.25
N SER A 434 -9.14 -3.73 -3.34
CA SER A 434 -9.73 -2.40 -3.22
C SER A 434 -9.50 -1.57 -4.48
N ARG A 435 -8.28 -1.60 -5.05
CA ARG A 435 -7.96 -0.91 -6.31
C ARG A 435 -8.78 -1.51 -7.46
N GLN A 436 -8.89 -2.84 -7.55
CA GLN A 436 -9.70 -3.53 -8.55
C GLN A 436 -11.17 -3.13 -8.47
N ILE A 437 -11.77 -3.16 -7.27
CA ILE A 437 -13.19 -2.85 -7.06
C ILE A 437 -13.49 -1.39 -7.41
N LEU A 438 -12.63 -0.45 -6.99
CA LEU A 438 -12.86 0.99 -7.16
C LEU A 438 -12.54 1.49 -8.57
N PHE A 439 -11.53 0.92 -9.23
CA PHE A 439 -11.01 1.43 -10.50
C PHE A 439 -11.14 0.47 -11.67
N ASP A 440 -11.90 -0.63 -11.55
CA ASP A 440 -12.16 -1.57 -12.64
C ASP A 440 -10.88 -2.06 -13.34
N LEU A 441 -9.91 -2.46 -12.52
CA LEU A 441 -8.67 -3.08 -13.00
C LEU A 441 -8.89 -4.58 -13.25
N HIS A 442 -7.90 -5.23 -13.87
CA HIS A 442 -7.94 -6.66 -14.13
C HIS A 442 -8.25 -7.48 -12.86
N SER A 443 -9.19 -8.41 -13.02
CA SER A 443 -9.81 -9.07 -11.87
C SER A 443 -8.96 -10.23 -11.36
N ARG A 444 -8.37 -10.04 -10.18
CA ARG A 444 -7.79 -11.11 -9.34
C ARG A 444 -8.57 -11.31 -8.04
N ILE A 445 -9.82 -10.85 -8.00
CA ILE A 445 -10.62 -10.81 -6.77
C ILE A 445 -10.81 -12.19 -6.13
N GLY A 446 -10.89 -13.26 -6.94
CA GLY A 446 -10.98 -14.63 -6.45
C GLY A 446 -9.73 -15.08 -5.69
N LEU A 447 -8.54 -14.71 -6.17
CA LEU A 447 -7.27 -14.97 -5.48
C LEU A 447 -7.23 -14.18 -4.17
N ASN A 448 -7.57 -12.89 -4.22
CA ASN A 448 -7.50 -11.98 -3.07
C ASN A 448 -8.43 -12.43 -1.94
N PHE A 449 -9.70 -12.73 -2.24
CA PHE A 449 -10.62 -13.30 -1.25
C PHE A 449 -10.17 -14.69 -0.80
N GLY A 450 -9.61 -15.51 -1.68
CA GLY A 450 -9.09 -16.84 -1.34
C GLY A 450 -8.03 -16.80 -0.25
N VAL A 451 -7.03 -15.92 -0.38
CA VAL A 451 -5.98 -15.73 0.64
C VAL A 451 -6.58 -15.20 1.95
N LEU A 452 -7.49 -14.23 1.88
CA LEU A 452 -8.14 -13.68 3.07
C LEU A 452 -8.97 -14.73 3.82
N PHE A 453 -9.76 -15.53 3.10
CA PHE A 453 -10.53 -16.62 3.70
C PHE A 453 -9.64 -17.72 4.28
N ALA A 454 -8.47 -18.00 3.68
CA ALA A 454 -7.50 -18.93 4.25
C ALA A 454 -7.00 -18.45 5.62
N TRP A 455 -6.68 -17.16 5.76
CA TRP A 455 -6.33 -16.56 7.05
C TRP A 455 -7.48 -16.61 8.05
N VAL A 456 -8.71 -16.30 7.62
CA VAL A 456 -9.90 -16.41 8.50
C VAL A 456 -10.08 -17.84 8.99
N ALA A 457 -9.93 -18.84 8.11
CA ALA A 457 -10.07 -20.25 8.46
C ALA A 457 -8.99 -20.71 9.45
N ILE A 458 -7.72 -20.38 9.20
CA ILE A 458 -6.60 -20.69 10.10
C ILE A 458 -6.82 -20.05 11.48
N ASN A 459 -7.14 -18.75 11.50
CA ASN A 459 -7.35 -18.04 12.75
C ASN A 459 -8.57 -18.56 13.53
N THR A 460 -9.64 -18.92 12.83
CA THR A 460 -10.84 -19.52 13.43
C THR A 460 -10.52 -20.89 14.02
N ALA A 461 -9.72 -21.71 13.33
CA ALA A 461 -9.28 -23.01 13.85
C ALA A 461 -8.38 -22.87 15.09
N LEU A 462 -7.54 -21.83 15.16
CA LEU A 462 -6.67 -21.55 16.32
C LEU A 462 -7.42 -20.95 17.51
N PHE A 463 -8.54 -20.26 17.28
CA PHE A 463 -9.28 -19.50 18.30
C PHE A 463 -9.70 -20.29 19.56
N PRO A 464 -10.20 -21.54 19.47
CA PRO A 464 -10.51 -22.35 20.65
C PRO A 464 -9.26 -22.68 21.47
N PHE A 465 -8.13 -22.96 20.82
CA PHE A 465 -6.87 -23.31 21.49
C PHE A 465 -6.29 -22.11 22.24
N THR A 466 -6.29 -20.93 21.61
CA THR A 466 -5.81 -19.69 22.23
C THR A 466 -6.71 -19.25 23.38
N CYS A 467 -8.04 -19.41 23.25
CA CYS A 467 -8.99 -19.21 24.35
C CYS A 467 -8.72 -20.15 25.53
N TRP A 468 -8.47 -21.43 25.26
CA TRP A 468 -8.12 -22.39 26.31
C TRP A 468 -6.85 -21.97 27.04
N PHE A 469 -5.81 -21.56 26.30
CA PHE A 469 -4.54 -21.12 26.87
C PHE A 469 -4.69 -19.84 27.72
N LEU A 470 -5.51 -18.88 27.29
CA LEU A 470 -5.85 -17.69 28.09
C LEU A 470 -6.47 -18.08 29.44
N LEU A 471 -7.43 -19.00 29.45
CA LEU A 471 -8.06 -19.48 30.69
C LEU A 471 -7.09 -20.26 31.57
N TYR A 472 -6.21 -21.07 30.96
CA TYR A 472 -5.15 -21.77 31.67
C TYR A 472 -4.23 -20.79 32.41
N LYS A 473 -3.72 -19.75 31.72
CA LYS A 473 -2.88 -18.71 32.33
C LYS A 473 -3.58 -18.03 33.50
N ARG A 474 -4.87 -17.72 33.35
CA ARG A 474 -5.68 -17.09 34.41
C ARG A 474 -5.86 -18.01 35.63
N ARG A 475 -6.10 -19.31 35.43
CA ARG A 475 -6.23 -20.26 36.55
C ARG A 475 -4.93 -20.48 37.30
N HIS A 476 -3.80 -20.42 36.60
CA HIS A 476 -2.48 -20.65 37.18
C HIS A 476 -1.74 -19.37 37.59
N ASN A 477 -2.40 -18.20 37.53
CA ASN A 477 -1.80 -16.88 37.84
C ASN A 477 -0.44 -16.65 37.14
N VAL A 478 -0.29 -17.11 35.90
CA VAL A 478 0.94 -16.92 35.14
C VAL A 478 1.14 -15.43 34.86
N HIS A 479 2.21 -14.84 35.40
CA HIS A 479 2.57 -13.44 35.17
C HIS A 479 3.44 -13.33 33.91
N GLU A 480 2.91 -12.63 32.90
CA GLU A 480 3.52 -12.48 31.57
C GLU A 480 4.60 -11.39 31.53
N TYR A 481 4.63 -10.55 32.56
CA TYR A 481 5.52 -9.42 32.68
C TYR A 481 6.34 -9.56 33.96
N TRP A 482 7.66 -9.50 33.79
CA TRP A 482 8.65 -9.62 34.86
C TRP A 482 8.89 -8.31 35.62
N ALA A 483 8.21 -7.22 35.26
CA ALA A 483 8.40 -5.92 35.90
C ALA A 483 7.38 -5.62 36.99
#